data_AF-A0A3D2J5Z5-F1
#
_entry.id   AF-A0A3D2J5Z5-F1
#
_cell.length_a   1.000
_cell.length_b   1.000
_cell.length_c   1.000
_cell.angle_alpha   90.00
_cell.angle_beta   90.00
_cell.angle_gamma   90.00
#
_symmetry.space_group_name_H-M   'P 1'
#
loop_
_entity.id
_entity.type
_entity.pdbx_description
1 polymer ?
#
loop_
_entity_poly.entity_id
_entity_poly.type
_entity_poly.pdbx_seq_one_letter_code
_entity_poly.pdbx_strand_id
1 'polypeptide(L)'
;MTTRHLVDPEIAPMLDLFPNLSLTAESLPQNRAFLNEMLSQASATAPAFPDIDVSERHIPGPQDAPDVRVLVYLPKNTSTPTPALLWIHGGGYVMGNPDMVDLQVKNIVA
;
A
#
# COMPACT_ATOMS: atom_id res chain seq x y z
N MET A 1 -7.29 10.89 31.99
CA MET A 1 -7.57 11.99 31.03
C MET A 1 -7.43 11.44 29.63
N THR A 2 -8.28 11.85 28.70
CA THR A 2 -8.14 11.47 27.28
C THR A 2 -7.26 12.50 26.56
N THR A 3 -6.50 12.05 25.57
CA THR A 3 -5.66 12.91 24.72
C THR A 3 -6.39 13.38 23.46
N ARG A 4 -7.71 13.11 23.34
CA ARG A 4 -8.49 13.40 22.14
C ARG A 4 -8.52 14.88 21.76
N HIS A 5 -8.37 15.78 22.73
CA HIS A 5 -8.27 17.23 22.49
C HIS A 5 -7.00 17.65 21.72
N LEU A 6 -6.02 16.76 21.57
CA LEU A 6 -4.81 16.97 20.76
C LEU A 6 -4.99 16.55 19.30
N VAL A 7 -6.11 15.89 18.97
CA VAL A 7 -6.40 15.43 17.61
C VAL A 7 -6.99 16.59 16.81
N ASP A 8 -6.56 16.71 15.55
CA ASP A 8 -7.15 17.66 14.60
C ASP A 8 -8.69 17.51 14.55
N PRO A 9 -9.46 18.60 14.72
CA PRO A 9 -10.92 18.56 14.68
C PRO A 9 -11.50 17.94 13.40
N GLU A 10 -10.83 18.06 12.25
CA GLU A 10 -11.30 17.49 10.98
C GLU A 10 -11.21 15.95 10.98
N ILE A 11 -10.22 15.39 11.69
CA ILE A 11 -9.95 13.94 11.74
C ILE A 11 -10.65 13.29 12.94
N ALA A 12 -10.90 14.06 14.01
CA ALA A 12 -11.43 13.53 15.27
C ALA A 12 -12.72 12.69 15.11
N PRO A 13 -13.72 13.06 14.29
CA PRO A 13 -14.92 12.24 14.10
C PRO A 13 -14.64 10.87 13.48
N MET A 14 -13.58 10.76 12.67
CA MET A 14 -13.24 9.50 12.00
C MET A 14 -12.72 8.45 12.98
N LEU A 15 -12.12 8.86 14.11
CA LEU A 15 -11.58 7.93 15.10
C LEU A 15 -12.65 6.99 15.68
N ASP A 16 -13.92 7.41 15.68
CA ASP A 16 -15.02 6.59 16.19
C ASP A 16 -15.48 5.53 15.17
N LEU A 17 -15.03 5.65 13.92
CA LEU A 17 -15.34 4.70 12.84
C LEU A 17 -14.25 3.64 12.68
N PHE A 18 -13.03 3.91 13.14
CA PHE A 18 -11.92 2.97 13.01
C PHE A 18 -11.98 1.89 14.09
N PRO A 19 -12.04 0.59 13.72
CA PRO A 19 -12.00 -0.48 14.70
C PRO A 19 -10.61 -0.55 15.34
N ASN A 20 -10.57 -0.89 16.64
CA ASN A 20 -9.32 -1.24 17.29
C ASN A 20 -8.78 -2.54 16.68
N LEU A 21 -7.67 -2.44 15.96
CA LEU A 21 -6.99 -3.61 15.41
C LEU A 21 -6.10 -4.23 16.49
N SER A 22 -6.53 -5.37 17.03
CA SER A 22 -5.67 -6.23 17.83
C SER A 22 -4.64 -6.90 16.93
N LEU A 23 -3.36 -6.88 17.30
CA LEU A 23 -2.26 -7.50 16.55
C LEU A 23 -1.74 -8.75 17.26
N THR A 24 -2.61 -9.76 17.44
CA THR A 24 -2.24 -11.07 17.98
C THR A 24 -2.12 -12.09 16.85
N ALA A 25 -1.44 -13.22 17.12
CA ALA A 25 -1.35 -14.32 16.16
C ALA A 25 -2.74 -14.80 15.68
N GLU A 26 -3.74 -14.77 16.57
CA GLU A 26 -5.11 -15.20 16.29
C GLU A 26 -5.86 -14.21 15.40
N SER A 27 -5.69 -12.90 15.60
CA SER A 27 -6.41 -11.87 14.83
C SER A 27 -5.77 -11.55 13.48
N LEU A 28 -4.46 -11.76 13.33
CA LEU A 28 -3.72 -11.37 12.12
C LEU A 28 -4.27 -11.96 10.81
N PRO A 29 -4.67 -13.25 10.72
CA PRO A 29 -5.26 -13.77 9.48
C PRO A 29 -6.51 -12.99 9.04
N GLN A 30 -7.39 -12.66 9.99
CA GLN A 30 -8.62 -11.91 9.73
C GLN A 30 -8.30 -10.45 9.36
N ASN A 31 -7.38 -9.81 10.07
CA ASN A 31 -6.98 -8.43 9.75
C ASN A 31 -6.35 -8.32 8.36
N ARG A 32 -5.52 -9.30 7.96
CA ARG A 32 -4.93 -9.35 6.60
C ARG A 32 -6.00 -9.50 5.53
N ALA A 33 -6.97 -10.39 5.74
CA ALA A 33 -8.08 -10.58 4.81
C ALA A 33 -8.92 -9.31 4.67
N PHE A 34 -9.27 -8.69 5.80
CA PHE A 34 -10.03 -7.44 5.85
C PHE A 34 -9.33 -6.31 5.09
N LEU A 35 -8.02 -6.11 5.33
CA LEU A 35 -7.24 -5.10 4.61
C LEU A 35 -7.21 -5.36 3.10
N ASN A 36 -6.98 -6.61 2.69
CA ASN A 36 -6.96 -6.97 1.26
C ASN A 36 -8.32 -6.72 0.58
N GLU A 37 -9.43 -7.02 1.26
CA GLU A 37 -10.78 -6.77 0.75
C GLU A 37 -11.06 -5.26 0.63
N MET A 38 -10.72 -4.48 1.65
CA MET A 38 -10.88 -3.03 1.63
C MET A 38 -10.10 -2.38 0.47
N LEU A 39 -8.88 -2.85 0.19
CA LEU A 39 -8.06 -2.37 -0.91
C LEU A 39 -8.62 -2.74 -2.28
N SER A 40 -9.09 -3.97 -2.43
CA SER A 40 -9.79 -4.43 -3.64
C SER A 40 -10.96 -3.49 -3.99
N GLN A 41 -11.77 -3.14 -2.97
CA GLN A 41 -12.88 -2.22 -3.14
C GLN A 41 -12.43 -0.80 -3.49
N ALA A 42 -11.38 -0.28 -2.83
CA ALA A 42 -10.84 1.05 -3.12
C ALA A 42 -10.32 1.15 -4.56
N SER A 43 -9.56 0.15 -5.01
CA SER A 43 -8.99 0.08 -6.37
C SER A 43 -10.06 0.03 -7.45
N ALA A 44 -11.23 -0.55 -7.19
CA ALA A 44 -12.35 -0.59 -8.15
C ALA A 44 -12.89 0.82 -8.50
N THR A 45 -12.65 1.80 -7.64
CA THR A 45 -13.10 3.20 -7.83
C THR A 45 -11.94 4.16 -8.15
N ALA A 46 -10.72 3.64 -8.28
CA ALA A 46 -9.54 4.46 -8.52
C ALA A 46 -9.59 5.12 -9.92
N PRO A 47 -9.08 6.36 -10.06
CA PRO A 47 -8.94 6.98 -11.37
C PRO A 47 -7.99 6.17 -12.27
N ALA A 48 -8.20 6.28 -13.57
CA ALA A 48 -7.33 5.65 -14.55
C ALA A 48 -6.02 6.44 -14.70
N PHE A 49 -4.90 5.73 -14.87
CA PHE A 49 -3.58 6.30 -15.15
C PHE A 49 -3.06 5.75 -16.50
N PRO A 50 -3.64 6.19 -17.63
CA PRO A 50 -3.35 5.60 -18.94
C PRO A 50 -1.90 5.81 -19.41
N ASP A 51 -1.21 6.82 -18.87
CA ASP A 51 0.16 7.17 -19.24
C ASP A 51 1.23 6.47 -18.41
N ILE A 52 0.83 5.58 -17.49
CA ILE A 52 1.74 4.78 -16.65
C ILE A 52 1.61 3.32 -17.04
N ASP A 53 2.73 2.69 -17.40
CA ASP A 53 2.83 1.24 -17.50
C ASP A 53 3.13 0.65 -16.12
N VAL A 54 2.30 -0.30 -15.70
CA VAL A 54 2.51 -1.08 -14.47
C VAL A 54 2.83 -2.50 -14.88
N SER A 55 4.01 -2.99 -14.48
CA SER A 55 4.44 -4.36 -14.76
C SER A 55 4.84 -5.07 -13.46
N GLU A 56 4.53 -6.35 -13.39
CA GLU A 56 4.93 -7.21 -12.29
C GLU A 56 6.25 -7.92 -12.64
N ARG A 57 7.18 -7.96 -11.68
CA ARG A 57 8.45 -8.67 -11.80
C ARG A 57 8.69 -9.49 -10.54
N HIS A 58 9.45 -10.57 -10.70
CA HIS A 58 9.95 -11.39 -9.60
C HIS A 58 11.47 -11.28 -9.59
N ILE A 59 12.00 -10.70 -8.52
CA ILE A 59 13.43 -10.43 -8.37
C ILE A 59 14.05 -11.53 -7.50
N PRO A 60 15.17 -12.17 -7.91
CA PRO A 60 15.81 -13.21 -7.13
C PRO A 60 16.09 -12.75 -5.69
N GLY A 61 15.65 -13.55 -4.74
CA GLY A 61 15.93 -13.34 -3.32
C GLY A 61 17.39 -13.64 -2.96
N PRO A 62 17.82 -13.30 -1.74
CA PRO A 62 19.05 -13.82 -1.15
C PRO A 62 19.08 -15.36 -1.15
N GLN A 63 20.24 -15.93 -0.83
CA GLN A 63 20.40 -17.38 -0.75
C GLN A 63 19.30 -18.02 0.13
N ASP A 64 18.67 -19.07 -0.39
CA ASP A 64 17.58 -19.84 0.23
C ASP A 64 16.26 -19.07 0.47
N ALA A 65 16.13 -17.84 -0.02
CA ALA A 65 14.90 -17.06 0.00
C ALA A 65 14.13 -17.15 -1.32
N PRO A 66 12.79 -17.08 -1.31
CA PRO A 66 11.99 -17.02 -2.53
C PRO A 66 12.20 -15.70 -3.28
N ASP A 67 11.79 -15.68 -4.55
CA ASP A 67 11.75 -14.45 -5.33
C ASP A 67 10.82 -13.41 -4.69
N VAL A 68 11.21 -12.14 -4.82
CA VAL A 68 10.44 -11.00 -4.33
C VAL A 68 9.61 -10.45 -5.47
N ARG A 69 8.28 -10.50 -5.32
CA ARG A 69 7.34 -9.83 -6.23
C ARG A 69 7.45 -8.31 -6.08
N VAL A 70 7.63 -7.62 -7.20
CA VAL A 70 7.77 -6.15 -7.30
C VAL A 70 6.84 -5.64 -8.40
N LEU A 71 6.17 -4.51 -8.11
CA LEU A 71 5.45 -3.73 -9.12
C LEU A 71 6.33 -2.58 -9.60
N VAL A 72 6.50 -2.48 -10.91
CA VAL A 72 7.29 -1.43 -11.57
C VAL A 72 6.35 -0.49 -12.29
N TYR A 73 6.38 0.78 -11.90
CA TYR A 73 5.60 1.87 -12.47
C TYR A 73 6.52 2.73 -13.32
N LEU A 74 6.20 2.88 -14.61
CA LEU A 74 7.00 3.66 -15.56
C LEU A 74 6.11 4.55 -16.43
N PRO A 75 6.31 5.87 -16.48
CA PRO A 75 5.58 6.72 -17.42
C PRO A 75 6.00 6.38 -18.86
N LYS A 76 5.02 6.20 -19.75
CA LYS A 76 5.21 5.72 -21.14
C LYS A 76 6.20 6.55 -21.97
N ASN A 77 6.26 7.85 -21.74
CA ASN A 77 7.04 8.80 -22.54
C ASN A 77 8.34 9.25 -21.87
N THR A 78 8.96 8.38 -21.04
CA THR A 78 10.18 8.70 -20.30
C THR A 78 11.44 8.32 -21.09
N SER A 79 12.39 9.26 -21.22
CA SER A 79 13.73 8.96 -21.73
C SER A 79 14.59 8.24 -20.69
N THR A 80 15.37 7.24 -21.11
CA THR A 80 16.31 6.53 -20.23
C THR A 80 17.74 7.07 -20.37
N PRO A 81 18.54 7.11 -19.29
CA PRO A 81 18.18 6.74 -17.92
C PRO A 81 17.27 7.78 -17.24
N THR A 82 16.47 7.33 -16.28
CA THR A 82 15.57 8.16 -15.45
C THR A 82 15.80 7.82 -13.98
N PRO A 83 15.55 8.75 -13.03
CA PRO A 83 15.60 8.43 -11.60
C PRO A 83 14.66 7.29 -11.22
N ALA A 84 14.99 6.57 -10.14
CA ALA A 84 14.17 5.50 -9.61
C ALA A 84 13.85 5.73 -8.12
N LEU A 85 12.64 5.34 -7.72
CA LEU A 85 12.19 5.30 -6.34
C LEU A 85 11.91 3.84 -5.96
N LEU A 86 12.62 3.33 -4.95
CA LEU A 86 12.24 2.08 -4.30
C LEU A 86 11.23 2.38 -3.20
N TRP A 87 10.00 1.94 -3.39
CA TRP A 87 8.94 2.09 -2.40
C TRP A 87 8.69 0.76 -1.67
N ILE A 88 8.59 0.82 -0.35
CA ILE A 88 8.28 -0.32 0.52
C ILE A 88 7.03 0.05 1.32
N HIS A 89 5.98 -0.76 1.21
CA HIS A 89 4.71 -0.50 1.88
C HIS A 89 4.82 -0.60 3.41
N GLY A 90 3.87 0.03 4.11
CA GLY A 90 3.73 -0.09 5.57
C GLY A 90 3.02 -1.40 5.99
N GLY A 91 2.45 -1.42 7.20
CA GLY A 91 1.72 -2.59 7.72
C GLY A 91 2.41 -3.32 8.88
N GLY A 92 3.39 -2.66 9.51
CA GLY A 92 3.99 -3.12 10.77
C GLY A 92 4.72 -4.46 10.65
N TYR A 93 5.26 -4.79 9.48
CA TYR A 93 5.92 -6.06 9.13
C TYR A 93 5.04 -7.31 9.16
N VAL A 94 3.76 -7.18 9.52
CA VAL A 94 2.86 -8.32 9.70
C VAL A 94 1.68 -8.31 8.74
N MET A 95 1.46 -7.22 8.00
CA MET A 95 0.34 -7.07 7.09
C MET A 95 0.77 -6.29 5.83
N GLY A 96 0.00 -6.47 4.76
CA GLY A 96 0.12 -5.70 3.53
C GLY A 96 0.84 -6.39 2.39
N ASN A 97 0.82 -5.72 1.25
CA ASN A 97 1.39 -6.15 -0.03
C ASN A 97 1.68 -4.89 -0.89
N PRO A 98 2.43 -4.98 -2.01
CA PRO A 98 2.75 -3.80 -2.83
C PRO A 98 1.50 -3.13 -3.45
N ASP A 99 0.42 -3.86 -3.67
CA ASP A 99 -0.82 -3.34 -4.27
C ASP A 99 -1.51 -2.31 -3.33
N MET A 100 -1.23 -2.34 -2.02
CA MET A 100 -1.77 -1.39 -1.02
C MET A 100 -1.53 0.09 -1.35
N VAL A 101 -0.43 0.37 -2.05
CA VAL A 101 0.08 1.71 -2.31
C VAL A 101 -0.02 2.08 -3.79
N ASP A 102 -0.70 1.26 -4.59
CA ASP A 102 -0.78 1.42 -6.05
C ASP A 102 -1.22 2.83 -6.46
N LEU A 103 -2.32 3.35 -5.89
CA LEU A 103 -2.81 4.69 -6.17
C LEU A 103 -1.82 5.78 -5.73
N GLN A 104 -1.18 5.61 -4.59
CA GLN A 104 -0.19 6.56 -4.08
C GLN A 104 1.04 6.61 -5.00
N VAL A 105 1.54 5.46 -5.42
CA VAL A 105 2.70 5.37 -6.32
C VAL A 105 2.34 5.92 -7.71
N LYS A 106 1.15 5.62 -8.23
CA LYS A 106 0.67 6.21 -9.48
C LYS A 106 0.62 7.74 -9.43
N ASN A 107 0.17 8.34 -8.32
CA ASN A 107 0.18 9.79 -8.14
C ASN A 107 1.58 10.40 -7.99
N ILE A 108 2.58 9.62 -7.55
CA ILE A 108 3.98 10.07 -7.48
C ILE A 108 4.63 10.05 -8.87
N VAL A 109 4.23 9.08 -9.71
CA VAL A 109 4.83 8.81 -11.02
C VAL A 109 4.16 9.60 -12.15
N ALA A 110 2.87 9.92 -12.02
CA ALA A 110 2.13 10.78 -12.96
C ALA A 110 2.72 12.19 -13.03
#